data_AF-A0A7W0VHA2-F1
#
_entry.id   AF-A0A7W0VHA2-F1
#
_cell.length_a   1.000
_cell.length_b   1.000
_cell.length_c   1.000
_cell.angle_alpha   90.00
_cell.angle_beta   90.00
_cell.angle_gamma   90.00
#
_symmetry.space_group_name_H-M   'P 1'
#
loop_
_entity.id
_entity.type
_entity.pdbx_description
1 polymer ?
#
loop_
_entity_poly.entity_id
_entity_poly.type
_entity_poly.pdbx_seq_one_letter_code
_entity_poly.pdbx_strand_id
1 'polypeptide(L)'
;TYQAFNEGTAVGTLRIVPPDANVESLTFKTDDIVVLTAPLPDITPVAGIISEAFSTPLAHVSLRARAWGIPNIGLRDARAKHGELDGKTVFFEAKGGTYTLRTPTIDEIATHTTKVHKQVALPVADLSIDAIDTLDQMRVTDIDAYGAKAVNLGEILAARLPGFEVPAGFGVPYHYYDAHLKATKLDEKIAAVLADPAFVKDGAVRKKKLAELKQAIMDAPVGDALRTKVTAALTALPGSDAGVFVRSSGNAEDLADFNGAGLYDTVPNMRGVDAVLDAIKRVWGSTFNYAAFEDRQRAGIDPTKVYSAVLIQLGVPATSAGVLVTQHPTDPTDDKNYTINAKTGLGMSVVDGKQVPESLIVSWYNHGIRILSRSAEPTKLVFDDKGGIREVPNPEMGKPVLTNAMALLLADSARKITKVFKNDRLDIEWVFVDDKLFIVQTRPLVGKP
;
A
#
# COMPACT_ATOMS: atom_id res chain seq x y z
N THR A 1 -2.82 28.38 -8.45
CA THR A 1 -3.88 27.39 -8.21
C THR A 1 -3.58 26.64 -6.93
N TYR A 2 -4.60 26.43 -6.09
CA TYR A 2 -4.53 25.77 -4.78
C TYR A 2 -5.57 24.65 -4.69
N GLN A 3 -5.23 23.55 -4.03
CA GLN A 3 -6.16 22.49 -3.65
C GLN A 3 -5.70 21.86 -2.34
N ALA A 4 -6.59 21.73 -1.37
CA ALA A 4 -6.34 20.92 -0.18
C ALA A 4 -6.63 19.45 -0.49
N PHE A 5 -5.67 18.56 -0.21
CA PHE A 5 -5.88 17.10 -0.23
C PHE A 5 -6.07 16.53 1.17
N ASN A 6 -5.38 17.11 2.16
CA ASN A 6 -5.58 16.82 3.57
C ASN A 6 -5.39 18.11 4.38
N GLU A 7 -6.38 18.49 5.18
CA GLU A 7 -6.29 19.65 6.07
C GLU A 7 -5.45 19.34 7.31
N GLY A 8 -4.87 20.36 7.94
CA GLY A 8 -4.10 20.18 9.16
C GLY A 8 -3.07 21.28 9.41
N THR A 9 -2.33 21.14 10.50
CA THR A 9 -1.26 22.05 10.89
C THR A 9 0.02 21.28 11.25
N ALA A 10 1.17 21.82 10.84
CA ALA A 10 2.48 21.29 11.11
C ALA A 10 3.48 22.42 11.41
N VAL A 11 4.48 22.11 12.24
CA VAL A 11 5.69 22.91 12.39
C VAL A 11 6.85 22.00 12.03
N GLY A 12 7.74 22.46 11.14
CA GLY A 12 8.80 21.62 10.60
C GLY A 12 9.79 22.38 9.75
N THR A 13 10.85 21.72 9.30
CA THR A 13 11.85 22.34 8.42
C THR A 13 11.35 22.29 6.97
N LEU A 14 11.21 23.43 6.30
CA LEU A 14 10.84 23.44 4.88
C LEU A 14 12.00 22.87 4.04
N ARG A 15 11.70 21.91 3.17
CA ARG A 15 12.66 21.30 2.24
C ARG A 15 12.12 21.34 0.83
N ILE A 16 12.79 22.09 -0.03
CA ILE A 16 12.45 22.15 -1.45
C ILE A 16 13.21 21.06 -2.19
N VAL A 17 12.48 20.11 -2.81
CA VAL A 17 13.10 19.04 -3.60
C VAL A 17 13.44 19.56 -5.00
N PRO A 18 14.72 19.53 -5.42
CA PRO A 18 15.11 19.92 -6.77
C PRO A 18 14.39 19.07 -7.84
N PRO A 19 14.02 19.64 -9.00
CA PRO A 19 13.31 18.90 -10.06
C PRO A 19 14.10 17.72 -10.64
N ASP A 20 15.42 17.80 -10.56
CA ASP A 20 16.41 16.85 -11.08
C ASP A 20 16.99 15.94 -9.98
N ALA A 21 16.44 16.00 -8.77
CA ALA A 21 16.90 15.18 -7.67
C ALA A 21 16.74 13.69 -8.00
N ASN A 22 17.79 12.90 -7.75
CA ASN A 22 17.69 11.46 -7.79
C ASN A 22 16.78 10.98 -6.65
N VAL A 23 15.55 10.62 -6.99
CA VAL A 23 14.51 10.15 -6.07
C VAL A 23 15.01 9.04 -5.14
N GLU A 24 15.82 8.11 -5.66
CA GLU A 24 16.32 6.97 -4.88
C GLU A 24 17.31 7.40 -3.80
N SER A 25 17.95 8.56 -3.95
CA SER A 25 18.93 9.09 -3.00
C SER A 25 18.29 9.93 -1.89
N LEU A 26 17.05 10.38 -2.09
CA LEU A 26 16.37 11.27 -1.14
C LEU A 26 16.09 10.54 0.18
N THR A 27 16.29 11.28 1.27
CA THR A 27 15.88 10.91 2.62
C THR A 27 15.26 12.13 3.29
N PHE A 28 14.11 11.95 3.91
CA PHE A 28 13.41 13.01 4.63
C PHE A 28 13.30 12.66 6.10
N LYS A 29 13.36 13.68 6.94
CA LYS A 29 13.11 13.56 8.37
C LYS A 29 11.62 13.71 8.66
N THR A 30 11.20 13.13 9.78
CA THR A 30 9.80 13.19 10.24
C THR A 30 9.29 14.61 10.49
N ASP A 31 10.19 15.56 10.75
CA ASP A 31 9.91 16.98 10.95
C ASP A 31 10.08 17.84 9.69
N ASP A 32 10.41 17.26 8.53
CA ASP A 32 10.50 18.02 7.28
C ASP A 32 9.09 18.34 6.74
N ILE A 33 8.91 19.54 6.18
CA ILE A 33 7.77 19.92 5.33
C ILE A 33 8.30 20.00 3.91
N VAL A 34 7.87 19.11 3.02
CA VAL A 34 8.49 18.96 1.70
C VAL A 34 7.71 19.67 0.60
N VAL A 35 8.43 20.36 -0.28
CA VAL A 35 7.90 20.87 -1.54
C VAL A 35 8.33 19.96 -2.68
N LEU A 36 7.37 19.21 -3.22
CA LEU A 36 7.58 18.25 -4.30
C LEU A 36 7.33 18.94 -5.65
N THR A 37 8.36 18.99 -6.47
CA THR A 37 8.34 19.62 -7.80
C THR A 37 7.94 18.64 -8.90
N ALA A 38 8.11 17.34 -8.63
CA ALA A 38 7.63 16.23 -9.43
C ALA A 38 6.96 15.18 -8.52
N PRO A 39 6.07 14.34 -9.06
CA PRO A 39 5.52 13.21 -8.32
C PRO A 39 6.65 12.28 -7.86
N LEU A 40 6.62 11.88 -6.60
CA LEU A 40 7.50 10.82 -6.08
C LEU A 40 6.72 9.49 -6.07
N PRO A 41 7.33 8.36 -6.48
CA PRO A 41 6.73 7.04 -6.36
C PRO A 41 6.56 6.63 -4.90
N ASP A 42 7.46 7.09 -4.02
CA ASP A 42 7.46 6.81 -2.59
C ASP A 42 8.12 7.97 -1.82
N ILE A 43 7.78 8.15 -0.54
CA ILE A 43 8.32 9.19 0.35
C ILE A 43 8.43 8.69 1.79
N THR A 44 9.49 8.97 2.53
CA THR A 44 9.51 8.63 3.97
C THR A 44 8.56 9.54 4.77
N PRO A 45 8.18 9.18 6.00
CA PRO A 45 7.33 10.03 6.82
C PRO A 45 7.88 11.44 7.00
N VAL A 46 7.01 12.42 6.79
CA VAL A 46 7.28 13.88 6.90
C VAL A 46 6.19 14.58 7.73
N ALA A 47 6.38 15.86 8.04
CA ALA A 47 5.44 16.70 8.79
C ALA A 47 4.41 17.41 7.89
N GLY A 48 4.69 17.59 6.60
CA GLY A 48 3.76 18.20 5.65
C GLY A 48 4.21 18.05 4.19
N ILE A 49 3.25 18.10 3.26
CA ILE A 49 3.52 17.94 1.82
C ILE A 49 2.89 19.07 1.01
N ILE A 50 3.66 19.65 0.10
CA ILE A 50 3.23 20.67 -0.86
C ILE A 50 3.65 20.20 -2.26
N SER A 51 2.70 19.86 -3.12
CA SER A 51 2.97 19.35 -4.48
C SER A 51 2.73 20.43 -5.54
N GLU A 52 3.74 20.73 -6.38
CA GLU A 52 3.57 21.62 -7.55
C GLU A 52 2.81 20.93 -8.69
N ALA A 53 3.05 19.62 -8.86
CA ALA A 53 2.31 18.76 -9.77
C ALA A 53 1.08 18.17 -9.07
N PHE A 54 -0.11 18.46 -9.60
CA PHE A 54 -1.38 18.01 -9.01
C PHE A 54 -1.54 16.50 -9.23
N SER A 55 -1.80 15.76 -8.16
CA SER A 55 -2.12 14.34 -8.19
C SER A 55 -3.60 14.11 -7.87
N THR A 56 -4.06 12.87 -8.02
CA THR A 56 -5.41 12.50 -7.57
C THR A 56 -5.44 12.35 -6.03
N PRO A 57 -6.59 12.56 -5.37
CA PRO A 57 -6.72 12.33 -3.92
C PRO A 57 -6.35 10.91 -3.48
N LEU A 58 -6.44 9.95 -4.40
CA LEU A 58 -6.13 8.54 -4.20
C LEU A 58 -4.70 8.16 -4.66
N ALA A 59 -3.87 9.13 -5.01
CA ALA A 59 -2.45 8.89 -5.25
C ALA A 59 -1.75 8.40 -3.96
N HIS A 60 -0.73 7.55 -4.10
CA HIS A 60 -0.05 6.91 -2.96
C HIS A 60 0.46 7.91 -1.91
N VAL A 61 1.07 9.01 -2.36
CA VAL A 61 1.52 10.11 -1.48
C VAL A 61 0.34 10.76 -0.72
N SER A 62 -0.80 10.96 -1.38
CA SER A 62 -1.99 11.56 -0.76
C SER A 62 -2.61 10.65 0.29
N LEU A 63 -2.70 9.35 0.00
CA LEU A 63 -3.16 8.33 0.96
C LEU A 63 -2.25 8.28 2.19
N ARG A 64 -0.93 8.38 2.01
CA ARG A 64 0.02 8.37 3.12
C ARG A 64 -0.01 9.63 3.96
N ALA A 65 -0.14 10.79 3.33
CA ALA A 65 -0.32 12.04 4.06
C ALA A 65 -1.57 11.99 4.96
N ARG A 66 -2.68 11.42 4.46
CA ARG A 66 -3.89 11.20 5.26
C ARG A 66 -3.64 10.20 6.39
N ALA A 67 -2.96 9.09 6.11
CA ALA A 67 -2.62 8.08 7.12
C ALA A 67 -1.74 8.65 8.25
N TRP A 68 -0.82 9.56 7.93
CA TRP A 68 0.01 10.26 8.91
C TRP A 68 -0.70 11.43 9.60
N GLY A 69 -1.89 11.83 9.12
CA GLY A 69 -2.62 12.99 9.64
C GLY A 69 -1.89 14.31 9.45
N ILE A 70 -1.15 14.47 8.34
CA ILE A 70 -0.35 15.68 8.06
C ILE A 70 -1.00 16.55 6.98
N PRO A 71 -0.80 17.89 7.01
CA PRO A 71 -1.30 18.76 5.95
C PRO A 71 -0.68 18.39 4.59
N ASN A 72 -1.53 18.30 3.55
CA ASN A 72 -1.14 18.00 2.18
C ASN A 72 -1.93 18.86 1.18
N ILE A 73 -1.22 19.62 0.35
CA ILE A 73 -1.82 20.54 -0.62
C ILE A 73 -1.18 20.41 -2.01
N GLY A 74 -1.96 20.71 -3.04
CA GLY A 74 -1.48 21.06 -4.37
C GLY A 74 -1.33 22.58 -4.47
N LEU A 75 -0.13 23.07 -4.75
CA LEU A 75 0.16 24.49 -4.88
C LEU A 75 1.07 24.75 -6.08
N ARG A 76 0.52 25.32 -7.15
CA ARG A 76 1.35 25.73 -8.31
C ARG A 76 2.35 26.80 -7.91
N ASP A 77 3.58 26.65 -8.41
CA ASP A 77 4.70 27.57 -8.24
C ASP A 77 5.08 27.77 -6.76
N ALA A 78 4.92 26.73 -5.93
CA ALA A 78 5.25 26.75 -4.51
C ALA A 78 6.70 27.20 -4.25
N ARG A 79 7.65 26.75 -5.07
CA ARG A 79 9.06 27.17 -4.99
C ARG A 79 9.24 28.65 -5.26
N ALA A 80 8.62 29.15 -6.32
CA ALA A 80 8.74 30.56 -6.68
C ALA A 80 8.16 31.45 -5.57
N LYS A 81 7.14 30.97 -4.85
CA LYS A 81 6.47 31.71 -3.77
C LYS A 81 7.19 31.64 -2.43
N HIS A 82 7.82 30.50 -2.12
CA HIS A 82 8.32 30.19 -0.77
C HIS A 82 9.78 29.77 -0.72
N GLY A 83 10.54 29.97 -1.81
CA GLY A 83 11.95 29.61 -1.92
C GLY A 83 12.83 30.20 -0.82
N GLU A 84 12.50 31.40 -0.34
CA GLU A 84 13.20 32.07 0.75
C GLU A 84 13.07 31.38 2.12
N LEU A 85 12.12 30.45 2.26
CA LEU A 85 11.88 29.67 3.48
C LEU A 85 12.62 28.33 3.46
N ASP A 86 13.29 27.96 2.37
CA ASP A 86 13.99 26.68 2.27
C ASP A 86 15.07 26.51 3.36
N GLY A 87 15.07 25.36 4.01
CA GLY A 87 15.93 25.04 5.15
C GLY A 87 15.54 25.71 6.48
N LYS A 88 14.50 26.55 6.52
CA LYS A 88 14.03 27.21 7.75
C LYS A 88 12.91 26.42 8.41
N THR A 89 12.75 26.61 9.72
CA THR A 89 11.57 26.11 10.43
C THR A 89 10.36 26.96 10.06
N VAL A 90 9.27 26.32 9.65
CA VAL A 90 8.03 26.96 9.21
C VAL A 90 6.82 26.37 9.93
N PHE A 91 5.82 27.21 10.18
CA PHE A 91 4.44 26.82 10.43
C PHE A 91 3.72 26.65 9.10
N PHE A 92 3.09 25.49 8.91
CA PHE A 92 2.29 25.15 7.75
C PHE A 92 0.88 24.78 8.17
N GLU A 93 -0.12 25.45 7.61
CA GLU A 93 -1.54 25.15 7.76
C GLU A 93 -2.19 24.96 6.40
N ALA A 94 -2.96 23.87 6.26
CA ALA A 94 -3.80 23.60 5.10
C ALA A 94 -5.28 23.62 5.51
N LYS A 95 -6.10 24.38 4.78
CA LYS A 95 -7.56 24.51 4.96
C LYS A 95 -8.24 24.39 3.59
N GLY A 96 -9.50 23.97 3.53
CA GLY A 96 -10.19 23.65 2.26
C GLY A 96 -10.04 24.67 1.12
N GLY A 97 -9.99 25.98 1.42
CA GLY A 97 -9.81 27.04 0.41
C GLY A 97 -8.53 27.87 0.51
N THR A 98 -7.66 27.63 1.50
CA THR A 98 -6.49 28.49 1.75
C THR A 98 -5.37 27.75 2.49
N TYR A 99 -4.19 28.34 2.54
CA TYR A 99 -3.07 27.81 3.32
C TYR A 99 -2.28 28.94 3.96
N THR A 100 -1.55 28.61 5.02
CA THR A 100 -0.58 29.49 5.67
C THR A 100 0.78 28.80 5.64
N LEU A 101 1.81 29.48 5.17
CA LEU A 101 3.21 29.03 5.27
C LEU A 101 4.08 30.21 5.67
N ARG A 102 4.67 30.16 6.87
CA ARG A 102 5.46 31.27 7.45
C ARG A 102 6.38 30.78 8.56
N THR A 103 7.26 31.63 9.08
CA THR A 103 7.97 31.37 10.34
C THR A 103 6.98 31.12 11.49
N PRO A 104 7.19 30.09 12.34
CA PRO A 104 6.30 29.78 13.46
C PRO A 104 6.50 30.76 14.62
N THR A 105 5.50 30.88 15.49
CA THR A 105 5.63 31.51 16.81
C THR A 105 6.23 30.53 17.83
N ILE A 106 6.68 31.04 18.99
CA ILE A 106 7.23 30.19 20.08
C ILE A 106 6.18 29.19 20.58
N ASP A 107 4.93 29.63 20.73
CA ASP A 107 3.83 28.77 21.20
C ASP A 107 3.50 27.67 20.19
N GLU A 108 3.57 27.96 18.88
CA GLU A 108 3.39 26.97 17.81
C GLU A 108 4.49 25.90 17.86
N ILE A 109 5.76 26.29 18.08
CA ILE A 109 6.87 25.35 18.26
C ILE A 109 6.63 24.44 19.48
N ALA A 110 6.25 25.02 20.63
CA ALA A 110 6.02 24.27 21.86
C ALA A 110 4.85 23.27 21.74
N THR A 111 3.77 23.69 21.08
CA THR A 111 2.57 22.87 20.88
C THR A 111 2.84 21.67 19.96
N HIS A 112 3.64 21.86 18.91
CA HIS A 112 3.95 20.78 17.97
C HIS A 112 5.02 19.81 18.49
N THR A 113 5.94 20.28 19.33
CA THR A 113 6.98 19.43 19.96
C THR A 113 6.40 18.44 20.98
N THR A 114 5.23 18.74 21.56
CA THR A 114 4.60 17.95 22.62
C THR A 114 3.64 16.86 22.12
N LYS A 115 3.41 16.73 20.80
CA LYS A 115 2.59 15.65 20.25
C LYS A 115 3.32 14.31 20.37
N VAL A 116 3.04 13.57 21.44
CA VAL A 116 3.45 12.17 21.61
C VAL A 116 2.74 11.33 20.56
N HIS A 117 3.48 10.64 19.71
CA HIS A 117 2.91 9.65 18.80
C HIS A 117 2.36 8.48 19.62
N LYS A 118 1.08 8.17 19.43
CA LYS A 118 0.42 7.01 20.06
C LYS A 118 1.07 5.74 19.52
N GLN A 119 1.50 4.86 20.41
CA GLN A 119 2.05 3.57 20.03
C GLN A 119 0.95 2.70 19.43
N VAL A 120 1.13 2.27 18.18
CA VAL A 120 0.20 1.35 17.53
C VAL A 120 0.39 -0.04 18.11
N ALA A 121 -0.71 -0.65 18.56
CA ALA A 121 -0.71 -2.01 19.07
C ALA A 121 -0.62 -3.00 17.91
N LEU A 122 0.39 -3.87 17.95
CA LEU A 122 0.51 -5.00 17.02
C LEU A 122 -0.30 -6.20 17.54
N PRO A 123 -1.04 -6.89 16.65
CA PRO A 123 -1.54 -8.23 16.92
C PRO A 123 -0.39 -9.18 17.25
N VAL A 124 -0.64 -10.10 18.18
CA VAL A 124 0.35 -11.12 18.58
C VAL A 124 0.39 -12.17 17.49
N ALA A 125 1.58 -12.39 16.91
CA ALA A 125 1.75 -13.46 15.93
C ALA A 125 1.72 -14.84 16.61
N ASP A 126 0.83 -15.72 16.15
CA ASP A 126 0.82 -17.14 16.47
C ASP A 126 1.83 -17.87 15.57
N LEU A 127 2.94 -18.26 16.17
CA LEU A 127 4.03 -18.99 15.51
C LEU A 127 3.88 -20.51 15.63
N SER A 128 2.83 -21.00 16.30
CA SER A 128 2.56 -22.43 16.48
C SER A 128 1.90 -23.07 15.26
N ILE A 129 1.25 -22.26 14.42
CA ILE A 129 0.58 -22.71 13.19
C ILE A 129 1.58 -22.80 12.05
N ASP A 130 1.86 -24.02 11.61
CA ASP A 130 2.72 -24.32 10.46
C ASP A 130 1.94 -24.81 9.23
N ALA A 131 0.60 -24.85 9.30
CA ALA A 131 -0.22 -25.27 8.18
C ALA A 131 -0.11 -24.27 7.01
N ILE A 132 -0.25 -24.75 5.77
CA ILE A 132 -0.44 -23.89 4.59
C ILE A 132 -1.88 -24.15 4.15
N ASP A 133 -2.78 -23.24 4.52
CA ASP A 133 -4.21 -23.39 4.28
C ASP A 133 -4.65 -22.61 3.03
N THR A 134 -5.67 -23.14 2.35
CA THR A 134 -6.30 -22.44 1.22
C THR A 134 -7.20 -21.31 1.73
N LEU A 135 -7.44 -20.30 0.89
CA LEU A 135 -8.21 -19.12 1.31
C LEU A 135 -9.62 -19.47 1.82
N ASP A 136 -10.28 -20.47 1.23
CA ASP A 136 -11.62 -20.91 1.62
C ASP A 136 -11.67 -21.61 2.99
N GLN A 137 -10.52 -22.03 3.53
CA GLN A 137 -10.37 -22.62 4.87
C GLN A 137 -10.13 -21.55 5.94
N MET A 138 -9.59 -20.38 5.58
CA MET A 138 -9.23 -19.32 6.52
C MET A 138 -10.43 -18.54 7.06
N ARG A 139 -10.43 -18.25 8.35
CA ARG A 139 -11.43 -17.44 9.05
C ARG A 139 -10.77 -16.34 9.88
N VAL A 140 -11.57 -15.39 10.36
CA VAL A 140 -11.13 -14.26 11.20
C VAL A 140 -10.28 -14.68 12.41
N THR A 141 -10.44 -15.91 12.91
CA THR A 141 -9.62 -16.47 14.01
C THR A 141 -8.17 -16.72 13.62
N ASP A 142 -7.86 -16.78 12.33
CA ASP A 142 -6.56 -17.17 11.81
C ASP A 142 -5.69 -15.95 11.44
N ILE A 143 -6.19 -14.72 11.73
CA ILE A 143 -5.47 -13.45 11.46
C ILE A 143 -4.10 -13.45 12.16
N ASP A 144 -4.03 -14.00 13.36
CA ASP A 144 -2.81 -14.04 14.15
C ASP A 144 -1.76 -15.02 13.57
N ALA A 145 -2.12 -15.88 12.60
CA ALA A 145 -1.19 -16.77 11.90
C ALA A 145 -0.89 -16.32 10.45
N TYR A 146 -1.90 -15.81 9.73
CA TYR A 146 -1.83 -15.53 8.28
C TYR A 146 -1.94 -14.04 7.91
N GLY A 147 -2.26 -13.18 8.88
CA GLY A 147 -2.50 -11.76 8.67
C GLY A 147 -3.81 -11.42 7.97
N ALA A 148 -4.14 -10.13 7.98
CA ALA A 148 -5.48 -9.68 7.61
C ALA A 148 -5.80 -9.84 6.12
N LYS A 149 -4.83 -9.66 5.21
CA LYS A 149 -5.10 -9.70 3.76
C LYS A 149 -5.59 -11.06 3.28
N ALA A 150 -4.89 -12.12 3.68
CA ALA A 150 -5.28 -13.49 3.34
C ALA A 150 -6.64 -13.84 3.97
N VAL A 151 -6.79 -13.57 5.27
CA VAL A 151 -8.01 -13.92 6.02
C VAL A 151 -9.24 -13.16 5.54
N ASN A 152 -9.11 -11.88 5.19
CA ASN A 152 -10.22 -11.10 4.65
C ASN A 152 -10.79 -11.71 3.36
N LEU A 153 -9.94 -12.26 2.48
CA LEU A 153 -10.40 -12.98 1.29
C LEU A 153 -11.11 -14.28 1.66
N GLY A 154 -10.64 -14.98 2.69
CA GLY A 154 -11.30 -16.17 3.23
C GLY A 154 -12.71 -15.89 3.78
N GLU A 155 -12.88 -14.79 4.50
CA GLU A 155 -14.20 -14.32 4.98
C GLU A 155 -15.16 -14.01 3.81
N ILE A 156 -14.66 -13.37 2.74
CA ILE A 156 -15.45 -13.12 1.54
C ILE A 156 -15.87 -14.42 0.85
N LEU A 157 -14.95 -15.38 0.69
CA LEU A 157 -15.23 -16.69 0.10
C LEU A 157 -16.28 -17.46 0.93
N ALA A 158 -16.16 -17.42 2.25
CA ALA A 158 -17.09 -18.06 3.17
C ALA A 158 -18.52 -17.48 3.05
N ALA A 159 -18.64 -16.18 2.75
CA ALA A 159 -19.93 -15.51 2.59
C ALA A 159 -20.68 -15.87 1.29
N ARG A 160 -20.00 -16.51 0.31
CA ARG A 160 -20.60 -16.98 -0.97
C ARG A 160 -21.45 -15.92 -1.69
N LEU A 161 -20.95 -14.69 -1.71
CA LEU A 161 -21.66 -13.56 -2.32
C LEU A 161 -21.66 -13.67 -3.86
N PRO A 162 -22.78 -13.39 -4.54
CA PRO A 162 -22.85 -13.43 -5.99
C PRO A 162 -22.41 -12.11 -6.64
N GLY A 163 -21.91 -12.19 -7.87
CA GLY A 163 -21.56 -11.04 -8.72
C GLY A 163 -20.06 -10.83 -8.91
N PHE A 164 -19.23 -11.62 -8.23
CA PHE A 164 -17.79 -11.61 -8.38
C PHE A 164 -17.19 -12.97 -8.00
N GLU A 165 -15.93 -13.18 -8.35
CA GLU A 165 -15.11 -14.31 -7.92
C GLU A 165 -13.94 -13.83 -7.06
N VAL A 166 -13.39 -14.70 -6.22
CA VAL A 166 -12.10 -14.45 -5.55
C VAL A 166 -11.12 -15.47 -6.12
N PRO A 167 -9.98 -15.04 -6.71
CA PRO A 167 -9.02 -15.99 -7.25
C PRO A 167 -8.52 -16.93 -6.16
N ALA A 168 -8.45 -18.23 -6.47
CA ALA A 168 -7.98 -19.23 -5.53
C ALA A 168 -6.54 -18.94 -5.10
N GLY A 169 -6.21 -19.37 -3.88
CA GLY A 169 -4.91 -19.13 -3.28
C GLY A 169 -4.77 -19.84 -1.95
N PHE A 170 -3.64 -19.61 -1.31
CA PHE A 170 -3.30 -20.12 0.01
C PHE A 170 -2.39 -19.14 0.74
N GLY A 171 -2.30 -19.27 2.07
CA GLY A 171 -1.39 -18.46 2.87
C GLY A 171 -0.25 -19.28 3.46
N VAL A 172 0.91 -18.64 3.60
CA VAL A 172 2.08 -19.15 4.32
C VAL A 172 2.14 -18.40 5.66
N PRO A 173 2.01 -19.10 6.81
CA PRO A 173 1.89 -18.45 8.12
C PRO A 173 3.20 -17.85 8.61
N TYR A 174 3.12 -16.99 9.64
CA TYR A 174 4.26 -16.35 10.28
C TYR A 174 5.33 -17.33 10.78
N HIS A 175 4.94 -18.56 11.11
CA HIS A 175 5.84 -19.64 11.51
C HIS A 175 7.04 -19.77 10.56
N TYR A 176 6.81 -19.75 9.25
CA TYR A 176 7.90 -19.95 8.27
C TYR A 176 8.84 -18.76 8.15
N TYR A 177 8.35 -17.54 8.39
CA TYR A 177 9.19 -16.36 8.47
C TYR A 177 10.13 -16.44 9.67
N ASP A 178 9.59 -16.72 10.85
CA ASP A 178 10.36 -16.86 12.09
C ASP A 178 11.37 -18.03 12.00
N ALA A 179 10.92 -19.19 11.52
CA ALA A 179 11.77 -20.36 11.33
C ALA A 179 12.90 -20.10 10.33
N HIS A 180 12.64 -19.39 9.24
CA HIS A 180 13.66 -19.01 8.27
C HIS A 180 14.73 -18.11 8.92
N LEU A 181 14.33 -17.04 9.60
CA LEU A 181 15.27 -16.13 10.25
C LEU A 181 16.16 -16.84 11.27
N LYS A 182 15.58 -17.70 12.12
CA LYS A 182 16.32 -18.47 13.13
C LYS A 182 17.27 -19.49 12.52
N ALA A 183 16.82 -20.26 11.53
CA ALA A 183 17.64 -21.28 10.88
C ALA A 183 18.87 -20.68 10.18
N THR A 184 18.76 -19.42 9.73
CA THR A 184 19.82 -18.71 9.01
C THR A 184 20.58 -17.72 9.89
N LYS A 185 20.29 -17.67 11.20
CA LYS A 185 20.85 -16.70 12.17
C LYS A 185 20.66 -15.23 11.79
N LEU A 186 19.64 -14.95 10.99
CA LEU A 186 19.33 -13.59 10.56
C LEU A 186 18.60 -12.82 11.66
N ASP A 187 17.91 -13.50 12.56
CA ASP A 187 17.36 -12.95 13.79
C ASP A 187 18.45 -12.29 14.67
N GLU A 188 19.57 -12.97 14.88
CA GLU A 188 20.74 -12.42 15.59
C GLU A 188 21.31 -11.19 14.88
N LYS A 189 21.45 -11.25 13.55
CA LYS A 189 21.93 -10.13 12.72
C LYS A 189 20.99 -8.92 12.79
N ILE A 190 19.68 -9.15 12.72
CA ILE A 190 18.65 -8.13 12.85
C ILE A 190 18.77 -7.46 14.23
N ALA A 191 18.85 -8.25 15.31
CA ALA A 191 19.00 -7.73 16.66
C ALA A 191 20.25 -6.85 16.81
N ALA A 192 21.39 -7.27 16.26
CA ALA A 192 22.63 -6.51 16.27
C ALA A 192 22.51 -5.18 15.48
N VAL A 193 21.83 -5.18 14.33
CA VAL A 193 21.57 -3.97 13.55
C VAL A 193 20.68 -2.99 14.32
N LEU A 194 19.60 -3.48 14.94
CA LEU A 194 18.67 -2.66 15.71
C LEU A 194 19.30 -2.06 16.97
N ALA A 195 20.29 -2.73 17.56
CA ALA A 195 21.03 -2.25 18.73
C ALA A 195 22.13 -1.23 18.40
N ASP A 196 22.50 -1.05 17.12
CA ASP A 196 23.58 -0.12 16.74
C ASP A 196 23.14 1.35 16.89
N PRO A 197 23.82 2.16 17.74
CA PRO A 197 23.52 3.58 17.88
C PRO A 197 23.57 4.38 16.57
N ALA A 198 24.44 4.01 15.62
CA ALA A 198 24.53 4.67 14.33
C ALA A 198 23.29 4.39 13.47
N PHE A 199 22.75 3.16 13.51
CA PHE A 199 21.50 2.80 12.85
C PHE A 199 20.31 3.59 13.41
N VAL A 200 20.27 3.74 14.74
CA VAL A 200 19.20 4.47 15.42
C VAL A 200 19.24 5.96 15.09
N LYS A 201 20.42 6.58 15.00
CA LYS A 201 20.56 8.04 14.86
C LYS A 201 20.64 8.54 13.42
N ASP A 202 21.15 7.74 12.49
CA ASP A 202 21.46 8.19 11.12
C ASP A 202 20.61 7.44 10.09
N GLY A 203 19.72 8.18 9.42
CA GLY A 203 18.83 7.64 8.39
C GLY A 203 19.56 7.07 7.16
N ALA A 204 20.73 7.61 6.80
CA ALA A 204 21.53 7.08 5.69
C ALA A 204 22.20 5.74 6.05
N VAL A 205 22.76 5.64 7.27
CA VAL A 205 23.29 4.38 7.80
C VAL A 205 22.16 3.35 7.91
N ARG A 206 21.00 3.76 8.42
CA ARG A 206 19.81 2.92 8.55
C ARG A 206 19.36 2.36 7.20
N LYS A 207 19.21 3.23 6.19
CA LYS A 207 18.83 2.85 4.82
C LYS A 207 19.78 1.81 4.24
N LYS A 208 21.10 2.00 4.40
CA LYS A 208 22.12 1.05 3.94
C LYS A 208 22.00 -0.30 4.65
N LYS A 209 21.95 -0.32 5.98
CA LYS A 209 21.87 -1.57 6.76
C LYS A 209 20.58 -2.34 6.52
N LEU A 210 19.47 -1.65 6.32
CA LEU A 210 18.19 -2.26 5.95
C LEU A 210 18.26 -2.95 4.59
N ALA A 211 18.92 -2.33 3.60
CA ALA A 211 19.17 -2.96 2.31
C ALA A 211 20.05 -4.22 2.44
N GLU A 212 21.09 -4.19 3.28
CA GLU A 212 21.93 -5.35 3.58
C GLU A 212 21.17 -6.49 4.27
N LEU A 213 20.20 -6.16 5.16
CA LEU A 213 19.32 -7.16 5.79
C LEU A 213 18.35 -7.76 4.75
N LYS A 214 17.72 -6.93 3.92
CA LYS A 214 16.84 -7.39 2.84
C LYS A 214 17.57 -8.37 1.92
N GLN A 215 18.78 -8.01 1.48
CA GLN A 215 19.58 -8.88 0.60
C GLN A 215 19.96 -10.19 1.30
N ALA A 216 20.36 -10.15 2.58
CA ALA A 216 20.71 -11.35 3.32
C ALA A 216 19.54 -12.34 3.49
N ILE A 217 18.31 -11.84 3.65
CA ILE A 217 17.09 -12.67 3.65
C ILE A 217 16.85 -13.30 2.27
N MET A 218 17.06 -12.54 1.20
CA MET A 218 16.89 -13.03 -0.17
C MET A 218 17.92 -14.10 -0.56
N ASP A 219 19.16 -13.98 -0.09
CA ASP A 219 20.24 -14.92 -0.39
C ASP A 219 20.19 -16.20 0.45
N ALA A 220 19.51 -16.16 1.60
CA ALA A 220 19.43 -17.30 2.49
C ALA A 220 18.63 -18.47 1.87
N PRO A 221 19.06 -19.73 2.08
CA PRO A 221 18.37 -20.89 1.55
C PRO A 221 17.01 -21.09 2.24
N VAL A 222 16.03 -21.55 1.47
CA VAL A 222 14.73 -21.96 2.01
C VAL A 222 14.83 -23.38 2.56
N GLY A 223 14.26 -23.62 3.75
CA GLY A 223 14.22 -24.94 4.38
C GLY A 223 13.28 -25.93 3.68
N ASP A 224 13.63 -27.22 3.74
CA ASP A 224 12.91 -28.30 3.03
C ASP A 224 11.44 -28.44 3.43
N ALA A 225 11.11 -28.15 4.70
CA ALA A 225 9.73 -28.20 5.19
C ALA A 225 8.82 -27.19 4.45
N LEU A 226 9.29 -25.94 4.29
CA LEU A 226 8.55 -24.92 3.55
C LEU A 226 8.45 -25.29 2.07
N ARG A 227 9.57 -25.71 1.45
CA ARG A 227 9.61 -26.14 0.05
C ARG A 227 8.59 -27.24 -0.22
N THR A 228 8.54 -28.26 0.63
CA THR A 228 7.62 -29.40 0.49
C THR A 228 6.16 -28.95 0.55
N LYS A 229 5.80 -28.17 1.57
CA LYS A 229 4.42 -27.70 1.76
C LYS A 229 3.96 -26.72 0.67
N VAL A 230 4.83 -25.79 0.25
CA VAL A 230 4.53 -24.86 -0.87
C VAL A 230 4.39 -25.63 -2.18
N THR A 231 5.23 -26.64 -2.44
CA THR A 231 5.10 -27.49 -3.64
C THR A 231 3.77 -28.20 -3.68
N ALA A 232 3.36 -28.80 -2.56
CA ALA A 232 2.07 -29.48 -2.44
C ALA A 232 0.89 -28.51 -2.66
N ALA A 233 0.93 -27.34 -2.02
CA ALA A 233 -0.11 -26.32 -2.15
C ALA A 233 -0.22 -25.78 -3.58
N LEU A 234 0.90 -25.50 -4.25
CA LEU A 234 0.92 -25.06 -5.64
C LEU A 234 0.39 -26.13 -6.60
N THR A 235 0.72 -27.40 -6.37
CA THR A 235 0.25 -28.52 -7.21
C THR A 235 -1.24 -28.75 -7.05
N ALA A 236 -1.78 -28.54 -5.86
CA ALA A 236 -3.21 -28.66 -5.57
C ALA A 236 -4.02 -27.43 -6.00
N LEU A 237 -3.36 -26.29 -6.27
CA LEU A 237 -4.03 -25.05 -6.65
C LEU A 237 -4.68 -25.19 -8.03
N PRO A 238 -5.98 -24.87 -8.18
CA PRO A 238 -6.65 -24.96 -9.47
C PRO A 238 -5.95 -24.09 -10.52
N GLY A 239 -5.69 -24.64 -11.72
CA GLY A 239 -4.96 -23.89 -12.74
C GLY A 239 -3.49 -23.66 -12.39
N SER A 240 -2.81 -24.67 -11.85
CA SER A 240 -1.38 -24.67 -11.50
C SER A 240 -0.43 -24.26 -12.64
N ASP A 241 -0.90 -24.28 -13.89
CA ASP A 241 -0.18 -23.77 -15.05
C ASP A 241 -0.21 -22.24 -15.17
N ALA A 242 -1.08 -21.56 -14.42
CA ALA A 242 -1.12 -20.10 -14.32
C ALA A 242 -0.05 -19.60 -13.34
N GLY A 243 0.45 -18.38 -13.57
CA GLY A 243 1.35 -17.76 -12.60
C GLY A 243 0.59 -17.26 -11.38
N VAL A 244 1.27 -17.13 -10.25
CA VAL A 244 0.69 -16.65 -8.99
C VAL A 244 1.26 -15.28 -8.61
N PHE A 245 0.47 -14.47 -7.92
CA PHE A 245 0.96 -13.34 -7.13
C PHE A 245 1.42 -13.83 -5.77
N VAL A 246 2.56 -13.31 -5.33
CA VAL A 246 3.11 -13.52 -3.98
C VAL A 246 3.09 -12.17 -3.27
N ARG A 247 2.26 -12.04 -2.25
CA ARG A 247 1.91 -10.78 -1.58
C ARG A 247 2.19 -10.87 -0.08
N SER A 248 2.58 -9.76 0.53
CA SER A 248 2.65 -9.70 1.99
C SER A 248 1.25 -9.77 2.61
N SER A 249 1.18 -10.36 3.80
CA SER A 249 0.02 -10.37 4.70
C SER A 249 0.54 -10.27 6.13
N GLY A 250 1.37 -9.26 6.43
CA GLY A 250 2.05 -9.11 7.72
C GLY A 250 1.13 -8.72 8.89
N ASN A 251 1.62 -8.88 10.13
CA ASN A 251 0.90 -8.44 11.34
C ASN A 251 1.00 -6.92 11.57
N ALA A 252 1.96 -6.26 10.90
CA ALA A 252 2.13 -4.82 10.87
C ALA A 252 1.52 -4.22 9.59
N GLU A 253 0.33 -4.68 9.20
CA GLU A 253 -0.39 -4.20 8.02
C GLU A 253 -1.85 -3.87 8.39
N ASP A 254 -2.40 -2.84 7.75
CA ASP A 254 -3.83 -2.47 7.81
C ASP A 254 -4.41 -2.41 9.25
N LEU A 255 -3.67 -1.80 10.18
CA LEU A 255 -4.06 -1.58 11.58
C LEU A 255 -4.88 -0.29 11.74
N ALA A 256 -5.67 -0.20 12.81
CA ALA A 256 -6.58 0.93 13.07
C ALA A 256 -5.92 2.32 13.08
N ASP A 257 -4.63 2.40 13.43
CA ASP A 257 -3.84 3.64 13.47
C ASP A 257 -2.56 3.53 12.59
N PHE A 258 -2.48 2.54 11.68
CA PHE A 258 -1.33 2.33 10.79
C PHE A 258 -1.72 1.61 9.48
N ASN A 259 -1.57 2.28 8.33
CA ASN A 259 -1.82 1.69 7.02
C ASN A 259 -0.51 1.30 6.32
N GLY A 260 -0.38 0.03 5.94
CA GLY A 260 0.79 -0.52 5.25
C GLY A 260 0.79 -0.38 3.73
N ALA A 261 -0.12 0.42 3.15
CA ALA A 261 -0.30 0.56 1.71
C ALA A 261 1.01 0.89 0.98
N GLY A 262 1.42 -0.01 0.08
CA GLY A 262 2.60 0.17 -0.77
C GLY A 262 3.94 0.14 -0.03
N LEU A 263 4.00 -0.31 1.23
CA LEU A 263 5.26 -0.44 1.97
C LEU A 263 6.00 -1.75 1.67
N TYR A 264 5.26 -2.81 1.34
CA TYR A 264 5.77 -4.16 1.16
C TYR A 264 5.72 -4.59 -0.30
N ASP A 265 6.66 -5.47 -0.68
CA ASP A 265 6.79 -5.92 -2.06
C ASP A 265 5.62 -6.87 -2.40
N THR A 266 5.12 -6.77 -3.63
CA THR A 266 4.27 -7.79 -4.26
C THR A 266 4.98 -8.29 -5.51
N VAL A 267 5.06 -9.61 -5.68
CA VAL A 267 5.76 -10.23 -6.80
C VAL A 267 4.74 -10.89 -7.73
N PRO A 268 4.54 -10.36 -8.95
CA PRO A 268 3.47 -10.80 -9.84
C PRO A 268 3.87 -11.98 -10.73
N ASN A 269 2.91 -12.84 -11.07
CA ASN A 269 3.03 -13.88 -12.10
C ASN A 269 4.27 -14.79 -11.95
N MET A 270 4.49 -15.30 -10.75
CA MET A 270 5.52 -16.29 -10.47
C MET A 270 5.07 -17.67 -10.95
N ARG A 271 5.94 -18.36 -11.68
CA ARG A 271 5.65 -19.65 -12.32
C ARG A 271 6.66 -20.69 -11.83
N GLY A 272 6.16 -21.81 -11.32
CA GLY A 272 6.97 -22.88 -10.75
C GLY A 272 7.41 -22.63 -9.30
N VAL A 273 7.76 -23.72 -8.61
CA VAL A 273 8.04 -23.72 -7.16
C VAL A 273 9.20 -22.81 -6.80
N ASP A 274 10.33 -22.88 -7.52
CA ASP A 274 11.53 -22.11 -7.18
C ASP A 274 11.28 -20.60 -7.28
N ALA A 275 10.60 -20.15 -8.34
CA ALA A 275 10.24 -18.74 -8.49
C ALA A 275 9.32 -18.26 -7.36
N VAL A 276 8.38 -19.10 -6.91
CA VAL A 276 7.49 -18.76 -5.78
C VAL A 276 8.27 -18.69 -4.47
N LEU A 277 9.22 -19.60 -4.23
CA LEU A 277 10.07 -19.58 -3.03
C LEU A 277 10.99 -18.35 -2.99
N ASP A 278 11.56 -17.97 -4.14
CA ASP A 278 12.35 -16.73 -4.24
C ASP A 278 11.49 -15.48 -4.02
N ALA A 279 10.25 -15.49 -4.53
CA ALA A 279 9.29 -14.42 -4.29
C ALA A 279 8.86 -14.34 -2.81
N ILE A 280 8.69 -15.46 -2.11
CA ILE A 280 8.44 -15.49 -0.66
C ILE A 280 9.57 -14.78 0.09
N LYS A 281 10.84 -15.11 -0.21
CA LYS A 281 12.00 -14.43 0.41
C LYS A 281 12.03 -12.93 0.10
N ARG A 282 11.66 -12.53 -1.12
CA ARG A 282 11.55 -11.12 -1.49
C ARG A 282 10.47 -10.39 -0.67
N VAL A 283 9.30 -11.01 -0.49
CA VAL A 283 8.23 -10.47 0.37
C VAL A 283 8.72 -10.36 1.82
N TRP A 284 9.36 -11.39 2.37
CA TRP A 284 9.96 -11.33 3.70
C TRP A 284 11.00 -10.23 3.85
N GLY A 285 11.91 -10.10 2.88
CA GLY A 285 12.91 -9.05 2.83
C GLY A 285 12.31 -7.64 2.73
N SER A 286 11.13 -7.51 2.12
CA SER A 286 10.41 -6.22 2.05
C SER A 286 9.95 -5.69 3.41
N THR A 287 9.91 -6.55 4.44
CA THR A 287 9.78 -6.13 5.84
C THR A 287 10.91 -5.19 6.27
N PHE A 288 12.02 -5.15 5.55
CA PHE A 288 13.14 -4.24 5.79
C PHE A 288 13.29 -3.20 4.68
N ASN A 289 12.26 -2.98 3.85
CA ASN A 289 12.22 -1.80 2.98
C ASN A 289 12.37 -0.54 3.84
N TYR A 290 13.17 0.43 3.38
CA TYR A 290 13.45 1.64 4.16
C TYR A 290 12.18 2.39 4.54
N ALA A 291 11.28 2.66 3.58
CA ALA A 291 10.00 3.30 3.84
C ALA A 291 9.13 2.50 4.83
N ALA A 292 9.05 1.17 4.67
CA ALA A 292 8.30 0.31 5.59
C ALA A 292 8.83 0.37 7.02
N PHE A 293 10.15 0.46 7.20
CA PHE A 293 10.78 0.61 8.51
C PHE A 293 10.50 1.99 9.11
N GLU A 294 10.70 3.07 8.36
CA GLU A 294 10.45 4.44 8.83
C GLU A 294 8.98 4.65 9.24
N ASP A 295 8.03 4.16 8.45
CA ASP A 295 6.60 4.27 8.75
C ASP A 295 6.27 3.57 10.08
N ARG A 296 6.80 2.35 10.31
CA ARG A 296 6.61 1.62 11.56
C ARG A 296 7.28 2.31 12.74
N GLN A 297 8.49 2.84 12.57
CA GLN A 297 9.18 3.61 13.61
C GLN A 297 8.36 4.82 14.04
N ARG A 298 7.81 5.58 13.08
CA ARG A 298 6.91 6.72 13.39
C ARG A 298 5.66 6.29 14.14
N ALA A 299 5.12 5.12 13.82
CA ALA A 299 3.96 4.54 14.49
C ALA A 299 4.28 3.92 15.87
N GLY A 300 5.55 3.95 16.32
CA GLY A 300 5.98 3.34 17.57
C GLY A 300 5.94 1.81 17.55
N ILE A 301 5.89 1.20 16.36
CA ILE A 301 5.83 -0.25 16.19
C ILE A 301 7.21 -0.83 16.49
N ASP A 302 7.24 -1.80 17.41
CA ASP A 302 8.44 -2.53 17.79
C ASP A 302 8.92 -3.40 16.60
N PRO A 303 10.11 -3.13 16.03
CA PRO A 303 10.61 -3.87 14.87
C PRO A 303 10.90 -5.35 15.17
N THR A 304 11.04 -5.74 16.43
CA THR A 304 11.28 -7.15 16.83
C THR A 304 10.02 -8.00 16.85
N LYS A 305 8.84 -7.37 16.75
CA LYS A 305 7.52 -8.03 16.80
C LYS A 305 6.81 -8.03 15.45
N VAL A 306 7.52 -7.73 14.36
CA VAL A 306 6.95 -7.70 13.03
C VAL A 306 7.21 -9.01 12.31
N TYR A 307 6.13 -9.66 11.89
CA TYR A 307 6.15 -10.94 11.21
C TYR A 307 5.45 -10.81 9.85
N SER A 308 5.96 -11.53 8.85
CA SER A 308 5.50 -11.46 7.46
C SER A 308 4.96 -12.81 7.00
N ALA A 309 3.63 -12.98 7.08
CA ALA A 309 2.94 -14.06 6.39
C ALA A 309 2.81 -13.68 4.91
N VAL A 310 2.60 -14.68 4.06
CA VAL A 310 2.58 -14.51 2.61
C VAL A 310 1.28 -15.05 2.04
N LEU A 311 0.58 -14.22 1.29
CA LEU A 311 -0.57 -14.60 0.48
C LEU A 311 -0.09 -14.99 -0.92
N ILE A 312 -0.37 -16.23 -1.33
CA ILE A 312 -0.13 -16.72 -2.69
C ILE A 312 -1.47 -16.91 -3.38
N GLN A 313 -1.70 -16.19 -4.48
CA GLN A 313 -2.99 -16.15 -5.16
C GLN A 313 -2.82 -16.28 -6.67
N LEU A 314 -3.72 -16.99 -7.34
CA LEU A 314 -3.70 -17.11 -8.81
C LEU A 314 -3.71 -15.73 -9.48
N GLY A 315 -2.84 -15.58 -10.49
CA GLY A 315 -2.81 -14.41 -11.33
C GLY A 315 -3.97 -14.39 -12.31
N VAL A 316 -4.73 -13.29 -12.30
CA VAL A 316 -5.84 -13.05 -13.22
C VAL A 316 -5.37 -12.14 -14.35
N PRO A 317 -5.51 -12.53 -15.64
CA PRO A 317 -5.05 -11.75 -16.79
C PRO A 317 -5.97 -10.56 -17.04
N ALA A 318 -5.89 -9.56 -16.17
CA ALA A 318 -6.82 -8.45 -16.10
C ALA A 318 -6.85 -7.61 -17.39
N THR A 319 -8.05 -7.33 -17.90
CA THR A 319 -8.29 -6.33 -18.95
C THR A 319 -8.35 -4.93 -18.35
N SER A 320 -8.85 -4.82 -17.13
CA SER A 320 -8.80 -3.61 -16.30
C SER A 320 -8.69 -3.96 -14.83
N ALA A 321 -8.13 -3.05 -14.05
CA ALA A 321 -7.92 -3.23 -12.63
C ALA A 321 -8.00 -1.89 -11.90
N GLY A 322 -8.23 -1.95 -10.60
CA GLY A 322 -8.35 -0.73 -9.85
C GLY A 322 -8.68 -0.91 -8.38
N VAL A 323 -9.10 0.21 -7.80
CA VAL A 323 -9.49 0.31 -6.40
C VAL A 323 -10.87 0.95 -6.33
N LEU A 324 -11.76 0.37 -5.53
CA LEU A 324 -13.00 1.00 -5.10
C LEU A 324 -12.89 1.32 -3.61
N VAL A 325 -13.22 2.56 -3.26
CA VAL A 325 -13.40 2.97 -1.87
C VAL A 325 -14.88 3.20 -1.63
N THR A 326 -15.45 2.59 -0.58
CA THR A 326 -16.88 2.74 -0.23
C THR A 326 -17.16 4.07 0.49
N GLN A 327 -16.65 5.16 -0.07
CA GLN A 327 -16.81 6.52 0.44
C GLN A 327 -16.65 7.54 -0.70
N HIS A 328 -17.38 8.65 -0.62
CA HIS A 328 -17.20 9.81 -1.48
C HIS A 328 -15.86 10.52 -1.20
N PRO A 329 -15.14 11.03 -2.22
CA PRO A 329 -13.75 11.47 -2.04
C PRO A 329 -13.59 12.74 -1.20
N THR A 330 -14.65 13.53 -1.03
CA THR A 330 -14.63 14.80 -0.28
C THR A 330 -15.76 14.92 0.74
N ASP A 331 -16.66 13.96 0.81
CA ASP A 331 -17.77 13.97 1.77
C ASP A 331 -17.80 12.64 2.50
N PRO A 332 -17.17 12.55 3.68
CA PRO A 332 -17.08 11.30 4.40
C PRO A 332 -18.41 10.80 4.95
N THR A 333 -19.46 11.64 4.96
CA THR A 333 -20.82 11.31 5.42
C THR A 333 -21.69 10.73 4.30
N ASP A 334 -21.26 10.83 3.05
CA ASP A 334 -21.95 10.24 1.91
C ASP A 334 -21.60 8.75 1.79
N ASP A 335 -22.51 7.93 2.32
CA ASP A 335 -22.46 6.47 2.31
C ASP A 335 -23.05 5.85 1.03
N LYS A 336 -23.60 6.67 0.12
CA LYS A 336 -24.31 6.25 -1.10
C LYS A 336 -23.44 6.29 -2.35
N ASN A 337 -22.36 7.04 -2.32
CA ASN A 337 -21.48 7.27 -3.45
C ASN A 337 -20.10 6.67 -3.18
N TYR A 338 -19.68 5.76 -4.06
CA TYR A 338 -18.38 5.11 -4.00
C TYR A 338 -17.44 5.71 -5.03
N THR A 339 -16.17 5.81 -4.65
CA THR A 339 -15.10 6.31 -5.53
C THR A 339 -14.39 5.13 -6.17
N ILE A 340 -14.23 5.16 -7.49
CA ILE A 340 -13.49 4.13 -8.23
C ILE A 340 -12.32 4.79 -8.95
N ASN A 341 -11.14 4.20 -8.80
CA ASN A 341 -10.02 4.41 -9.69
C ASN A 341 -9.80 3.16 -10.54
N ALA A 342 -9.64 3.34 -11.84
CA ALA A 342 -9.50 2.27 -12.82
C ALA A 342 -8.37 2.55 -13.80
N LYS A 343 -7.72 1.48 -14.25
CA LYS A 343 -6.75 1.49 -15.36
C LYS A 343 -6.84 0.23 -16.20
N THR A 344 -6.29 0.31 -17.42
CA THR A 344 -6.24 -0.83 -18.34
C THR A 344 -5.10 -1.77 -17.96
N GLY A 345 -5.32 -3.08 -18.05
CA GLY A 345 -4.34 -4.10 -17.70
C GLY A 345 -4.25 -4.35 -16.18
N LEU A 346 -3.05 -4.72 -15.71
CA LEU A 346 -2.81 -5.07 -14.31
C LEU A 346 -2.83 -3.87 -13.37
N GLY A 347 -3.32 -4.09 -12.14
CA GLY A 347 -3.50 -3.09 -11.08
C GLY A 347 -2.24 -2.45 -10.50
N MET A 348 -1.04 -2.85 -10.94
CA MET A 348 0.24 -2.34 -10.42
C MET A 348 0.66 -1.05 -11.13
N SER A 349 1.35 -0.15 -10.43
CA SER A 349 1.83 1.10 -11.02
C SER A 349 3.02 0.86 -11.94
N VAL A 350 3.05 1.52 -13.09
CA VAL A 350 4.29 1.73 -13.84
C VAL A 350 5.12 2.74 -13.04
N VAL A 351 6.43 2.49 -12.93
CA VAL A 351 7.37 3.18 -12.01
C VAL A 351 7.40 4.71 -12.18
N ASP A 352 6.86 5.24 -13.28
CA ASP A 352 6.98 6.65 -13.63
C ASP A 352 6.01 7.63 -12.97
N GLY A 353 5.05 7.21 -12.13
CA GLY A 353 4.24 8.11 -11.28
C GLY A 353 3.46 9.24 -11.99
N LYS A 354 3.49 9.26 -13.33
CA LYS A 354 3.01 10.36 -14.20
C LYS A 354 1.64 10.09 -14.82
N GLN A 355 1.06 8.94 -14.53
CA GLN A 355 -0.09 8.44 -15.26
C GLN A 355 -1.38 8.61 -14.44
N VAL A 356 -2.36 9.29 -15.04
CA VAL A 356 -3.64 9.64 -14.39
C VAL A 356 -4.61 8.48 -14.61
N PRO A 357 -5.05 7.78 -13.55
CA PRO A 357 -6.07 6.75 -13.71
C PRO A 357 -7.42 7.36 -14.11
N GLU A 358 -8.28 6.53 -14.69
CA GLU A 358 -9.70 6.87 -14.77
C GLU A 358 -10.26 6.93 -13.36
N SER A 359 -10.96 8.02 -13.03
CA SER A 359 -11.58 8.20 -11.72
C SER A 359 -13.04 8.56 -11.90
N LEU A 360 -13.92 7.87 -11.17
CA LEU A 360 -15.35 8.11 -11.23
C LEU A 360 -16.00 7.91 -9.86
N ILE A 361 -17.16 8.53 -9.71
CA ILE A 361 -18.05 8.34 -8.57
C ILE A 361 -19.27 7.58 -9.08
N VAL A 362 -19.64 6.50 -8.39
CA VAL A 362 -20.82 5.70 -8.68
C VAL A 362 -21.75 5.68 -7.47
N SER A 363 -23.02 6.00 -7.68
CA SER A 363 -24.03 5.82 -6.65
C SER A 363 -24.59 4.41 -6.71
N TRP A 364 -24.42 3.63 -5.65
CA TRP A 364 -25.07 2.32 -5.55
C TRP A 364 -26.58 2.44 -5.31
N TYR A 365 -27.07 3.62 -4.90
CA TYR A 365 -28.47 3.86 -4.57
C TYR A 365 -29.32 4.25 -5.78
N ASN A 366 -28.88 5.22 -6.58
CA ASN A 366 -29.64 5.73 -7.74
C ASN A 366 -28.98 5.41 -9.10
N HIS A 367 -27.86 4.67 -9.09
CA HIS A 367 -27.10 4.26 -10.28
C HIS A 367 -26.51 5.41 -11.11
N GLY A 368 -26.44 6.62 -10.54
CA GLY A 368 -25.76 7.75 -11.15
C GLY A 368 -24.25 7.52 -11.22
N ILE A 369 -23.65 7.87 -12.35
CA ILE A 369 -22.19 7.80 -12.56
C ILE A 369 -21.69 9.19 -12.94
N ARG A 370 -20.68 9.66 -12.22
CA ARG A 370 -19.98 10.91 -12.49
C ARG A 370 -18.51 10.63 -12.76
N ILE A 371 -18.06 10.94 -13.97
CA ILE A 371 -16.65 10.81 -14.35
C ILE A 371 -15.89 12.02 -13.84
N LEU A 372 -14.80 11.80 -13.11
CA LEU A 372 -13.90 12.84 -12.60
C LEU A 372 -12.68 13.00 -13.51
N SER A 373 -12.12 11.90 -14.00
CA SER A 373 -11.00 11.86 -14.94
C SER A 373 -11.09 10.65 -15.85
N ARG A 374 -10.48 10.72 -17.04
CA ARG A 374 -10.28 9.59 -17.94
C ARG A 374 -8.82 9.19 -17.95
N SER A 375 -8.56 7.89 -18.10
CA SER A 375 -7.22 7.37 -18.28
C SER A 375 -6.65 7.84 -19.61
N ALA A 376 -5.41 8.33 -19.59
CA ALA A 376 -4.64 8.69 -20.77
C ALA A 376 -3.29 7.96 -20.77
N GLU A 377 -3.27 6.74 -20.23
CA GLU A 377 -2.08 5.91 -20.10
C GLU A 377 -1.66 5.38 -21.48
N PRO A 378 -0.46 5.75 -21.99
CA PRO A 378 0.00 5.31 -23.31
C PRO A 378 0.41 3.83 -23.33
N THR A 379 0.61 3.24 -22.15
CA THR A 379 1.05 1.87 -21.96
C THR A 379 0.22 1.18 -20.89
N LYS A 380 0.27 -0.16 -20.85
CA LYS A 380 -0.36 -0.98 -19.83
C LYS A 380 0.53 -2.16 -19.45
N LEU A 381 0.34 -2.67 -18.24
CA LEU A 381 1.02 -3.87 -17.76
C LEU A 381 0.20 -5.13 -18.06
N VAL A 382 0.89 -6.16 -18.55
CA VAL A 382 0.33 -7.50 -18.81
C VAL A 382 1.27 -8.57 -18.25
N PHE A 383 0.76 -9.79 -18.08
CA PHE A 383 1.62 -10.93 -17.75
C PHE A 383 2.59 -11.25 -18.89
N ASP A 384 3.78 -11.68 -18.51
CA ASP A 384 4.73 -12.32 -19.41
C ASP A 384 4.57 -13.85 -19.35
N ASP A 385 4.58 -14.51 -20.50
CA ASP A 385 4.41 -15.97 -20.59
C ASP A 385 5.51 -16.74 -19.84
N LYS A 386 6.70 -16.13 -19.68
CA LYS A 386 7.83 -16.69 -18.94
C LYS A 386 7.81 -16.40 -17.44
N GLY A 387 6.80 -15.65 -16.96
CA GLY A 387 6.71 -15.18 -15.59
C GLY A 387 7.09 -13.71 -15.44
N GLY A 388 6.54 -13.06 -14.41
CA GLY A 388 6.64 -11.62 -14.23
C GLY A 388 5.68 -10.82 -15.11
N ILE A 389 5.99 -9.54 -15.33
CA ILE A 389 5.15 -8.62 -16.09
C ILE A 389 5.96 -7.90 -17.15
N ARG A 390 5.26 -7.42 -18.18
CA ARG A 390 5.83 -6.56 -19.21
C ARG A 390 4.90 -5.40 -19.53
N GLU A 391 5.50 -4.29 -19.92
CA GLU A 391 4.80 -3.10 -20.37
C GLU A 391 4.57 -3.17 -21.88
N VAL A 392 3.35 -2.85 -22.33
CA VAL A 392 2.95 -2.86 -23.74
C VAL A 392 2.19 -1.59 -24.09
N PRO A 393 2.17 -1.17 -25.37
CA PRO A 393 1.32 -0.07 -25.81
C PRO A 393 -0.15 -0.30 -25.44
N ASN A 394 -0.84 0.77 -25.04
CA ASN A 394 -2.25 0.73 -24.69
C ASN A 394 -3.12 1.19 -25.87
N PRO A 395 -3.73 0.26 -26.64
CA PRO A 395 -4.62 0.63 -27.75
C PRO A 395 -5.93 1.29 -27.29
N GLU A 396 -6.25 1.21 -25.99
CA GLU A 396 -7.46 1.78 -25.40
C GLU A 396 -7.21 3.15 -24.74
N MET A 397 -6.05 3.76 -24.98
CA MET A 397 -5.73 5.09 -24.45
C MET A 397 -6.82 6.12 -24.79
N GLY A 398 -7.30 6.85 -23.79
CA GLY A 398 -8.34 7.88 -23.94
C GLY A 398 -9.77 7.33 -24.03
N LYS A 399 -9.98 6.01 -24.09
CA LYS A 399 -11.30 5.38 -24.00
C LYS A 399 -11.68 5.14 -22.53
N PRO A 400 -12.98 5.00 -22.21
CA PRO A 400 -13.40 4.60 -20.87
C PRO A 400 -12.78 3.25 -20.49
N VAL A 401 -12.19 3.18 -19.28
CA VAL A 401 -11.66 1.91 -18.75
C VAL A 401 -12.81 1.03 -18.30
N LEU A 402 -13.80 1.62 -17.63
CA LEU A 402 -15.01 0.94 -17.17
C LEU A 402 -16.23 1.34 -18.00
N THR A 403 -17.03 0.33 -18.35
CA THR A 403 -18.41 0.55 -18.80
C THR A 403 -19.31 0.88 -17.61
N ASN A 404 -20.47 1.50 -17.86
CA ASN A 404 -21.46 1.76 -16.82
C ASN A 404 -21.91 0.46 -16.13
N ALA A 405 -22.06 -0.63 -16.89
CA ALA A 405 -22.45 -1.93 -16.35
C ALA A 405 -21.39 -2.49 -15.38
N MET A 406 -20.11 -2.38 -15.73
CA MET A 406 -19.00 -2.80 -14.86
C MET A 406 -18.94 -1.96 -13.58
N ALA A 407 -19.10 -0.64 -13.70
CA ALA A 407 -19.09 0.27 -12.53
C ALA A 407 -20.24 -0.04 -11.57
N LEU A 408 -21.44 -0.33 -12.08
CA LEU A 408 -22.60 -0.70 -11.26
C LEU A 408 -22.45 -2.10 -10.65
N LEU A 409 -21.95 -3.08 -11.41
CA LEU A 409 -21.65 -4.42 -10.89
C LEU A 409 -20.66 -4.34 -9.72
N LEU A 410 -19.60 -3.56 -9.89
CA LEU A 410 -18.59 -3.35 -8.85
C LEU A 410 -19.17 -2.64 -7.62
N ALA A 411 -20.00 -1.61 -7.80
CA ALA A 411 -20.65 -0.91 -6.69
C ALA A 411 -21.62 -1.81 -5.89
N ASP A 412 -22.45 -2.62 -6.57
CA ASP A 412 -23.34 -3.57 -5.88
C ASP A 412 -22.55 -4.69 -5.19
N SER A 413 -21.45 -5.16 -5.80
CA SER A 413 -20.56 -6.15 -5.20
C SER A 413 -19.89 -5.61 -3.93
N ALA A 414 -19.36 -4.38 -3.98
CA ALA A 414 -18.79 -3.71 -2.81
C ALA A 414 -19.80 -3.58 -1.67
N ARG A 415 -21.05 -3.18 -1.97
CA ARG A 415 -22.14 -3.09 -0.99
C ARG A 415 -22.51 -4.44 -0.35
N LYS A 416 -22.32 -5.55 -1.06
CA LYS A 416 -22.48 -6.89 -0.47
C LYS A 416 -21.30 -7.24 0.43
N ILE A 417 -20.08 -6.93 -0.03
CA ILE A 417 -18.83 -7.20 0.72
C ILE A 417 -18.78 -6.43 2.03
N THR A 418 -19.28 -5.18 2.10
CA THR A 418 -19.33 -4.41 3.36
C THR A 418 -20.11 -5.12 4.47
N LYS A 419 -21.04 -6.01 4.14
CA LYS A 419 -21.83 -6.79 5.13
C LYS A 419 -21.06 -7.96 5.73
N VAL A 420 -19.93 -8.35 5.15
CA VAL A 420 -19.04 -9.40 5.68
C VAL A 420 -18.24 -8.88 6.87
N PHE A 421 -17.88 -7.60 6.85
CA PHE A 421 -17.01 -6.99 7.83
C PHE A 421 -17.79 -6.14 8.84
N LYS A 422 -17.19 -5.91 10.01
CA LYS A 422 -17.74 -4.97 11.01
C LYS A 422 -17.65 -3.51 10.56
N ASN A 423 -16.69 -3.18 9.69
CA ASN A 423 -16.52 -1.85 9.12
C ASN A 423 -17.21 -1.79 7.75
N ASP A 424 -18.09 -0.81 7.57
CA ASP A 424 -18.82 -0.55 6.33
C ASP A 424 -18.04 0.30 5.32
N ARG A 425 -16.94 0.92 5.77
CA ARG A 425 -15.98 1.65 4.93
C ARG A 425 -14.81 0.73 4.57
N LEU A 426 -14.71 0.41 3.29
CA LEU A 426 -13.74 -0.51 2.73
C LEU A 426 -12.95 0.15 1.60
N ASP A 427 -11.72 -0.33 1.47
CA ASP A 427 -10.87 -0.20 0.30
C ASP A 427 -10.77 -1.59 -0.33
N ILE A 428 -11.24 -1.71 -1.58
CA ILE A 428 -11.42 -2.96 -2.31
C ILE A 428 -10.59 -2.90 -3.59
N GLU A 429 -9.62 -3.80 -3.71
CA GLU A 429 -8.89 -4.01 -4.95
C GLU A 429 -9.62 -5.04 -5.80
N TRP A 430 -9.81 -4.68 -7.08
CA TRP A 430 -10.57 -5.48 -8.02
C TRP A 430 -9.85 -5.57 -9.36
N VAL A 431 -10.16 -6.64 -10.09
CA VAL A 431 -9.77 -6.81 -11.48
C VAL A 431 -10.95 -7.30 -12.30
N PHE A 432 -11.02 -6.89 -13.55
CA PHE A 432 -11.92 -7.45 -14.55
C PHE A 432 -11.13 -8.27 -15.56
N VAL A 433 -11.69 -9.42 -15.93
CA VAL A 433 -11.37 -10.09 -17.20
C VAL A 433 -12.60 -9.95 -18.05
N ASP A 434 -12.52 -9.07 -19.05
CA ASP A 434 -13.68 -8.60 -19.80
C ASP A 434 -14.78 -8.07 -18.88
N ASP A 435 -15.90 -8.79 -18.74
CA ASP A 435 -17.06 -8.43 -17.92
C ASP A 435 -17.10 -9.17 -16.56
N LYS A 436 -16.17 -10.10 -16.33
CA LYS A 436 -16.08 -10.88 -15.09
C LYS A 436 -15.28 -10.16 -14.02
N LEU A 437 -15.92 -9.88 -12.90
CA LEU A 437 -15.32 -9.21 -11.75
C LEU A 437 -14.62 -10.21 -10.81
N PHE A 438 -13.39 -9.91 -10.44
CA PHE A 438 -12.64 -10.60 -9.39
C PHE A 438 -12.24 -9.63 -8.28
N ILE A 439 -12.38 -10.07 -7.04
CA ILE A 439 -11.92 -9.33 -5.85
C ILE A 439 -10.59 -9.94 -5.42
N VAL A 440 -9.54 -9.11 -5.39
CA VAL A 440 -8.17 -9.55 -5.11
C VAL A 440 -7.66 -9.05 -3.76
N GLN A 441 -8.31 -8.06 -3.15
CA GLN A 441 -8.02 -7.63 -1.79
C GLN A 441 -9.22 -6.86 -1.24
N THR A 442 -9.43 -6.95 0.07
CA THR A 442 -10.29 -6.02 0.79
C THR A 442 -9.60 -5.62 2.09
N ARG A 443 -9.81 -4.39 2.52
CA ARG A 443 -9.39 -3.94 3.85
C ARG A 443 -10.31 -2.84 4.38
N PRO A 444 -10.37 -2.64 5.71
CA PRO A 444 -11.00 -1.47 6.29
C PRO A 444 -10.38 -0.18 5.76
N LEU A 445 -11.22 0.81 5.45
CA LEU A 445 -10.75 2.16 5.15
C LEU A 445 -10.36 2.85 6.47
N VAL A 446 -9.06 3.02 6.69
CA VAL A 446 -8.49 3.65 7.89
C VAL A 446 -8.18 5.12 7.63
N GLY A 447 -8.55 5.99 8.57
CA GLY A 447 -8.33 7.44 8.51
C GLY A 447 -9.54 8.22 9.02
N LYS A 448 -9.30 9.30 9.77
CA LYS A 448 -10.37 10.20 10.18
C LYS A 448 -11.04 10.82 8.93
N PRO A 449 -12.37 11.05 8.97
CA PRO A 449 -13.13 11.80 7.97
C PRO A 449 -12.34 12.99 7.43
#